data_AF-A0A2X2TNA2-F1
#
_entry.id   AF-A0A2X2TNA2-F1
#
_cell.length_a   1.000
_cell.length_b   1.000
_cell.length_c   1.000
_cell.angle_alpha   90.00
_cell.angle_beta   90.00
_cell.angle_gamma   90.00
#
_symmetry.space_group_name_H-M   'P 1'
#
loop_
_entity.id
_entity.type
_entity.pdbx_description
1 polymer ?
#
loop_
_entity_poly.entity_id
_entity_poly.type
_entity_poly.pdbx_seq_one_letter_code
_entity_poly.pdbx_strand_id
1 'polypeptide(L)'
;MSNNLSRNIEKGIVYLSEDRKDEGLVLMHSVMDNIALPNLKQLAKPFIRKKEMADRAKDYIKSLRIKTHTHLTEARNLSGGNQQKVVIAKWLYSNADVYIFDEPTSTALPK
;
A
#
# COMPACT_ATOMS: atom_id res chain seq x y z
N MET A 1 -9.01 -5.97 -21.69
CA MET A 1 -9.56 -4.82 -20.94
C MET A 1 -8.39 -3.93 -20.55
N SER A 2 -8.37 -2.66 -20.95
CA SER A 2 -7.27 -1.74 -20.63
C SER A 2 -7.21 -1.52 -19.10
N ASN A 3 -6.12 -1.95 -18.47
CA ASN A 3 -5.83 -1.88 -17.02
C ASN A 3 -5.59 -0.43 -16.56
N ASN A 4 -6.59 0.45 -16.70
CA ASN A 4 -6.52 1.78 -16.10
C ASN A 4 -6.88 1.70 -14.61
N LEU A 5 -5.91 1.26 -13.80
CA LEU A 5 -6.02 1.15 -12.35
C LEU A 5 -6.56 2.44 -11.73
N SER A 6 -6.06 3.60 -12.19
CA SER A 6 -6.49 4.94 -11.78
C SER A 6 -8.00 5.17 -11.98
N ARG A 7 -8.56 4.74 -13.12
CA ARG A 7 -9.99 4.92 -13.44
C ARG A 7 -10.88 4.00 -12.60
N ASN A 8 -10.39 2.84 -12.19
CA ASN A 8 -11.13 1.93 -11.33
C ASN A 8 -11.15 2.44 -9.88
N ILE A 9 -10.04 3.02 -9.40
CA ILE A 9 -9.97 3.66 -8.08
C ILE A 9 -10.98 4.82 -7.99
N GLU A 10 -11.11 5.64 -9.04
CA GLU A 10 -12.10 6.72 -9.09
C GLU A 10 -13.55 6.24 -9.03
N LYS A 11 -13.81 4.97 -9.37
CA LYS A 11 -15.13 4.34 -9.29
C LYS A 11 -15.35 3.53 -8.00
N GLY A 12 -14.45 3.65 -7.02
CA GLY A 12 -14.53 2.91 -5.76
C GLY A 12 -14.13 1.44 -5.89
N ILE A 13 -13.45 1.03 -6.96
CA ILE A 13 -13.01 -0.35 -7.18
C ILE A 13 -11.49 -0.42 -7.21
N VAL A 14 -10.89 -1.17 -6.29
CA VAL A 14 -9.46 -1.45 -6.30
C VAL A 14 -9.23 -2.91 -6.66
N TYR A 15 -8.51 -3.16 -7.75
CA TYR A 15 -8.06 -4.49 -8.16
C TYR A 15 -6.58 -4.64 -7.81
N LEU A 16 -6.19 -5.77 -7.18
CA LEU A 16 -4.81 -6.25 -6.98
C LEU A 16 -4.60 -7.54 -7.80
N SER A 17 -3.58 -7.58 -8.65
CA SER A 17 -3.17 -8.73 -9.49
C SER A 17 -1.84 -9.32 -9.02
N GLU A 18 -1.51 -10.53 -9.50
CA GLU A 18 -0.34 -11.33 -9.09
C GLU A 18 1.03 -10.70 -9.44
N ASP A 19 1.18 -10.11 -10.63
CA ASP A 19 2.46 -9.58 -11.16
C ASP A 19 2.98 -8.29 -10.47
N ARG A 20 2.49 -7.96 -9.29
CA ARG A 20 2.61 -6.61 -8.71
C ARG A 20 3.87 -6.30 -7.92
N LYS A 21 4.91 -7.13 -8.03
CA LYS A 21 6.23 -6.76 -7.47
C LYS A 21 6.74 -5.43 -8.06
N ASP A 22 6.36 -5.12 -9.30
CA ASP A 22 6.78 -3.91 -10.00
C ASP A 22 5.74 -2.77 -10.02
N GLU A 23 4.44 -3.05 -9.83
CA GLU A 23 3.37 -2.03 -9.99
C GLU A 23 2.75 -1.52 -8.68
N GLY A 24 2.95 -2.21 -7.55
CA GLY A 24 2.26 -1.89 -6.29
C GLY A 24 2.96 -0.87 -5.39
N LEU A 25 4.30 -0.86 -5.40
CA LEU A 25 5.14 -0.07 -4.49
C LEU A 25 6.10 0.83 -5.28
N VAL A 26 6.35 2.01 -4.73
CA VAL A 26 7.53 2.79 -5.09
C VAL A 26 8.65 2.31 -4.16
N LEU A 27 9.50 1.41 -4.65
CA LEU A 27 10.51 0.69 -3.85
C LEU A 27 11.50 1.63 -3.13
N MET A 28 11.80 2.78 -3.73
CA MET A 28 12.69 3.81 -3.19
C MET A 28 12.02 4.72 -2.15
N HIS A 29 10.71 4.60 -1.96
CA HIS A 29 9.97 5.39 -0.97
C HIS A 29 9.76 4.61 0.32
N SER A 30 9.50 5.34 1.41
CA SER A 30 9.22 4.74 2.70
C SER A 30 7.90 3.95 2.72
N VAL A 31 7.72 3.09 3.71
CA VAL A 31 6.43 2.45 4.00
C VAL A 31 5.33 3.50 4.19
N MET A 32 5.62 4.56 4.94
CA MET A 32 4.68 5.66 5.17
C MET A 32 4.23 6.31 3.86
N ASP A 33 5.18 6.66 3.00
CA ASP A 33 4.87 7.31 1.72
C ASP A 33 4.06 6.37 0.84
N ASN A 34 4.46 5.11 0.72
CA ASN A 34 3.72 4.12 -0.05
C ASN A 34 2.27 3.98 0.41
N ILE A 35 2.04 3.94 1.72
CA ILE A 35 0.68 3.86 2.29
C ILE A 35 -0.11 5.13 1.99
N ALA A 36 0.50 6.30 2.16
CA ALA A 36 -0.17 7.59 2.01
C ALA A 36 -0.45 8.01 0.56
N LEU A 37 0.31 7.48 -0.41
CA LEU A 37 0.29 7.90 -1.83
C LEU A 37 -1.12 8.04 -2.44
N PRO A 38 -2.04 7.06 -2.30
CA PRO A 38 -3.39 7.16 -2.88
C PRO A 38 -4.22 8.30 -2.31
N ASN A 39 -3.95 8.72 -1.07
CA ASN A 39 -4.68 9.76 -0.35
C ASN A 39 -3.94 11.09 -0.30
N LEU A 40 -2.87 11.26 -1.08
CA LEU A 40 -2.04 12.47 -1.02
C LEU A 40 -2.85 13.74 -1.31
N LYS A 41 -3.87 13.68 -2.18
CA LYS A 41 -4.79 14.81 -2.43
C LYS A 41 -5.52 15.30 -1.17
N GLN A 42 -5.80 14.42 -0.20
CA GLN A 42 -6.41 14.76 1.08
C GLN A 42 -5.36 15.17 2.12
N LEU A 43 -4.21 14.48 2.11
CA LEU A 43 -3.12 14.69 3.07
C LEU A 43 -2.23 15.89 2.77
N ALA A 44 -2.32 16.46 1.58
CA ALA A 44 -1.51 17.59 1.12
C ALA A 44 -2.37 18.82 0.77
N LYS A 45 -3.22 19.26 1.72
CA LYS A 45 -4.03 20.49 1.60
C LYS A 45 -4.04 21.29 2.91
N PRO A 46 -3.48 22.53 2.94
CA PRO A 46 -2.61 23.18 1.95
C PRO A 46 -1.15 22.68 2.00
N PHE A 47 -0.75 22.02 3.08
CA PHE A 47 0.58 21.43 3.28
C PHE A 47 0.47 19.93 3.54
N ILE A 48 1.58 19.22 3.38
CA ILE A 48 1.68 17.79 3.70
C ILE A 48 1.53 17.58 5.20
N ARG A 49 0.53 16.80 5.59
CA ARG A 49 0.26 16.40 6.97
C ARG A 49 1.09 15.18 7.37
N LYS A 50 2.41 15.37 7.51
CA LYS A 50 3.35 14.26 7.83
C LYS A 50 2.99 13.50 9.11
N LYS A 51 2.47 14.19 10.12
CA LYS A 51 2.01 13.54 11.37
C LYS A 51 0.87 12.55 11.07
N GLU A 52 -0.14 12.99 10.32
CA GLU A 52 -1.27 12.14 9.93
C GLU A 52 -0.80 10.96 9.07
N MET A 53 0.09 11.17 8.10
CA MET A 53 0.70 10.08 7.33
C MET A 53 1.41 9.05 8.22
N ALA A 54 2.21 9.52 9.18
CA ALA A 54 2.95 8.65 10.09
C ALA A 54 2.02 7.88 11.03
N ASP A 55 0.97 8.52 11.56
CA ASP A 55 0.00 7.88 12.45
C ASP A 55 -0.78 6.78 11.70
N ARG A 56 -1.27 7.07 10.49
CA ARG A 56 -1.93 6.06 9.64
C ARG A 56 -1.00 4.91 9.26
N ALA A 57 0.25 5.22 8.90
CA ALA A 57 1.23 4.18 8.58
C ALA A 57 1.49 3.26 9.77
N LYS A 58 1.62 3.81 10.99
CA LYS A 58 1.78 3.01 12.22
C LYS A 58 0.57 2.13 12.50
N ASP A 59 -0.65 2.64 12.27
CA ASP A 59 -1.88 1.86 12.44
C ASP A 59 -1.89 0.64 11.51
N TYR A 60 -1.57 0.82 10.23
CA TYR A 60 -1.50 -0.29 9.26
C TYR A 60 -0.32 -1.25 9.50
N ILE A 61 0.84 -0.72 9.91
CA ILE A 61 1.99 -1.56 10.31
C ILE A 61 1.58 -2.50 11.45
N LYS A 62 0.87 -1.97 12.45
CA LYS A 62 0.39 -2.75 13.59
C LYS A 62 -0.70 -3.74 13.17
N SER A 63 -1.73 -3.31 12.44
CA SER A 63 -2.88 -4.14 12.10
C SER A 63 -2.52 -5.30 11.16
N LEU A 64 -1.65 -5.07 10.17
CA LEU A 64 -1.22 -6.09 9.20
C LEU A 64 0.05 -6.83 9.62
N ARG A 65 0.62 -6.48 10.79
CA ARG A 65 1.87 -7.04 11.32
C ARG A 65 3.00 -6.95 10.29
N ILE A 66 3.23 -5.74 9.77
CA ILE A 66 4.31 -5.45 8.82
C ILE A 66 5.61 -5.39 9.62
N LYS A 67 6.52 -6.33 9.35
CA LYS A 67 7.85 -6.35 9.98
C LYS A 67 8.73 -5.29 9.33
N THR A 68 8.96 -4.19 10.03
CA THR A 68 9.82 -3.08 9.61
C THR A 68 10.42 -2.41 10.85
N HIS A 69 11.61 -1.82 10.73
CA HIS A 69 12.24 -1.05 11.81
C HIS A 69 11.45 0.22 12.16
N THR A 70 10.92 0.89 11.12
CA THR A 70 10.11 2.11 11.26
C THR A 70 9.22 2.30 10.04
N HIS A 71 8.23 3.20 10.15
CA HIS A 71 7.42 3.66 9.04
C HIS A 71 8.24 4.39 7.96
N LEU A 72 9.45 4.85 8.30
CA LEU A 72 10.40 5.48 7.38
C LEU A 72 11.28 4.49 6.59
N THR A 73 11.23 3.20 6.88
CA THR A 73 12.00 2.19 6.13
C THR A 73 11.58 2.20 4.66
N GLU A 74 12.54 2.22 3.74
CA GLU A 74 12.27 2.08 2.31
C GLU A 74 11.69 0.70 1.97
N ALA A 75 10.72 0.66 1.07
CA ALA A 75 10.02 -0.57 0.70
C ALA A 75 10.95 -1.66 0.10
N ARG A 76 12.03 -1.27 -0.60
CA ARG A 76 13.04 -2.20 -1.11
C ARG A 76 13.75 -3.02 -0.03
N ASN A 77 13.76 -2.55 1.22
CA ASN A 77 14.43 -3.22 2.34
C ASN A 77 13.51 -4.23 3.06
N LEU A 78 12.27 -4.41 2.59
CA LEU A 78 11.32 -5.37 3.16
C LEU A 78 11.35 -6.70 2.40
N SER A 79 11.06 -7.80 3.08
CA SER A 79 10.83 -9.08 2.40
C SER A 79 9.58 -9.01 1.52
N GLY A 80 9.48 -9.85 0.49
CA GLY A 80 8.33 -9.88 -0.42
C GLY A 80 6.98 -9.98 0.30
N GLY A 81 6.87 -10.80 1.34
CA GLY A 81 5.64 -10.89 2.14
C GLY A 81 5.31 -9.60 2.91
N ASN A 82 6.31 -8.83 3.36
CA ASN A 82 6.06 -7.52 3.99
C ASN A 82 5.78 -6.44 2.95
N GLN A 83 6.41 -6.50 1.77
CA GLN A 83 6.07 -5.65 0.64
C GLN A 83 4.60 -5.83 0.24
N GLN A 84 4.13 -7.08 0.13
CA GLN A 84 2.73 -7.37 -0.16
C GLN A 84 1.77 -6.75 0.87
N LYS A 85 2.11 -6.82 2.16
CA LYS A 85 1.31 -6.17 3.22
C LYS A 85 1.30 -4.64 3.10
N VAL A 86 2.39 -4.03 2.65
CA VAL A 86 2.42 -2.57 2.39
C VAL A 86 1.54 -2.21 1.20
N VAL A 87 1.52 -3.04 0.14
CA VAL A 87 0.58 -2.85 -0.99
C VAL A 87 -0.86 -2.92 -0.49
N ILE A 88 -1.20 -3.92 0.34
CA ILE A 88 -2.53 -4.04 0.95
C ILE A 88 -2.87 -2.78 1.78
N ALA A 89 -1.96 -2.34 2.66
CA ALA A 89 -2.14 -1.13 3.47
C ALA A 89 -2.41 0.13 2.63
N LYS A 90 -1.63 0.32 1.56
CA LYS A 90 -1.78 1.42 0.59
C LYS A 90 -3.20 1.50 0.04
N TRP A 91 -3.75 0.36 -0.36
CA TRP A 91 -5.10 0.32 -0.92
C TRP A 91 -6.19 0.40 0.12
N LEU A 92 -6.05 -0.28 1.27
CA LEU A 92 -7.03 -0.16 2.36
C LEU A 92 -7.20 1.29 2.83
N TYR A 93 -6.16 2.10 2.72
CA TYR A 93 -6.26 3.51 3.06
C TYR A 93 -7.07 4.31 2.03
N SER A 94 -7.14 3.91 0.76
CA SER A 94 -7.89 4.66 -0.26
C SER A 94 -9.41 4.62 -0.08
N ASN A 95 -9.92 3.90 0.93
CA ASN A 95 -11.33 3.80 1.30
C ASN A 95 -12.25 3.50 0.09
N ALA A 96 -11.84 2.54 -0.73
CA ALA A 96 -12.64 2.04 -1.84
C ALA A 96 -13.84 1.21 -1.34
N ASP A 97 -14.91 1.19 -2.15
CA ASP A 97 -16.13 0.42 -1.87
C ASP A 97 -15.93 -1.09 -2.05
N VAL A 98 -15.10 -1.46 -3.03
CA VAL A 98 -14.81 -2.86 -3.37
C VAL A 98 -13.31 -3.07 -3.57
N TYR A 99 -12.76 -4.07 -2.88
CA TYR A 99 -11.40 -4.56 -3.06
C TYR A 99 -11.41 -5.95 -3.67
N ILE A 100 -10.77 -6.11 -4.82
CA ILE A 100 -10.61 -7.39 -5.51
C ILE A 100 -9.14 -7.76 -5.41
N PHE A 101 -8.86 -8.90 -4.78
CA PHE A 101 -7.52 -9.46 -4.65
C PHE A 101 -7.44 -10.73 -5.49
N ASP A 102 -6.64 -10.70 -6.54
CA ASP A 102 -6.29 -11.86 -7.35
C ASP A 102 -5.07 -12.54 -6.71
N GLU A 103 -5.20 -13.82 -6.37
CA GLU A 103 -4.18 -14.64 -5.69
C GLU A 103 -3.34 -13.93 -4.59
N PRO A 104 -3.97 -13.36 -3.53
CA PRO A 104 -3.26 -12.61 -2.49
C PRO A 104 -2.28 -13.43 -1.64
N THR A 105 -2.08 -14.72 -1.94
CA THR A 105 -1.29 -15.66 -1.14
C THR A 105 -0.14 -16.32 -1.90
N SER A 106 0.10 -15.99 -3.19
CA SER A 106 1.13 -16.67 -3.98
C SER A 106 2.55 -16.19 -3.64
N THR A 107 3.12 -16.63 -2.51
CA THR A 107 4.51 -17.12 -2.37
C THR A 107 4.74 -17.83 -1.00
N ALA A 108 4.90 -19.16 -1.05
CA ALA A 108 5.60 -20.09 -0.14
C ALA A 108 5.48 -19.93 1.41
N LEU A 109 4.62 -20.76 2.02
CA LEU A 109 4.89 -21.32 3.34
C LEU A 109 6.10 -22.28 3.23
N PRO A 110 7.19 -22.10 4.00
CA PRO A 110 8.15 -23.19 4.16
C PRO A 110 7.44 -24.31 4.94
N LYS A 111 7.59 -25.55 4.45
CA LYS A 111 7.27 -26.76 5.23
C LYS A 111 8.18 -26.85 6.45
#